data_AF-A0A1J0ADI8-F1
#
_entry.id   AF-A0A1J0ADI8-F1
#
_cell.length_a   1.000
_cell.length_b   1.000
_cell.length_c   1.000
_cell.angle_alpha   90.00
_cell.angle_beta   90.00
_cell.angle_gamma   90.00
#
_symmetry.space_group_name_H-M   'P 1'
#
loop_
_entity.id
_entity.type
_entity.pdbx_description
1 polymer ?
#
loop_
_entity_poly.entity_id
_entity_poly.type
_entity_poly.pdbx_seq_one_letter_code
_entity_poly.pdbx_strand_id
1 'polypeptide(L)'
;MQSIEQLTKEILSLPSVSRALLAEKLVESLEFDTDSTIQVAWVTEAKRRRDIVRNGSITPIPGEEALAQVRSLRPIFRDVL
;
A
#
# COMPACT_ATOMS: atom_id res chain seq x y z
N MET A 1 6.98 -2.57 31.12
CA MET A 1 6.74 -2.17 29.72
C MET A 1 7.61 -0.93 29.48
N GLN A 2 8.55 -0.96 28.53
CA GLN A 2 9.37 0.21 28.18
C GLN A 2 8.49 1.29 27.54
N SER A 3 8.89 2.57 27.64
CA SER A 3 8.18 3.64 26.93
C SER A 3 8.42 3.56 25.42
N ILE A 4 7.50 4.14 24.64
CA ILE A 4 7.65 4.20 23.17
C ILE A 4 8.93 4.93 22.78
N GLU A 5 9.31 5.98 23.51
CA GLU A 5 10.55 6.74 23.27
C GLU A 5 11.79 5.89 23.53
N GLN A 6 11.78 5.08 24.59
CA GLN A 6 12.87 4.17 24.92
C GLN A 6 13.03 3.08 23.84
N LEU A 7 11.93 2.45 23.45
CA LEU A 7 11.89 1.45 22.38
C LEU A 7 12.33 2.03 21.03
N THR A 8 11.88 3.24 20.70
CA THR A 8 12.24 3.92 19.46
C THR A 8 13.75 4.18 19.42
N LYS A 9 14.33 4.66 20.53
CA LYS A 9 15.79 4.88 20.61
C LYS A 9 16.57 3.58 20.42
N GLU A 10 16.13 2.49 21.04
CA GLU A 10 16.75 1.17 20.90
C GLU A 10 16.65 0.65 19.47
N ILE A 11 15.46 0.69 18.85
CA ILE A 11 15.25 0.24 17.46
C ILE A 11 16.07 1.06 16.48
N LEU A 12 16.13 2.39 16.64
CA LEU A 12 16.91 3.26 15.77
C LEU A 12 18.42 3.03 15.88
N SER A 13 18.91 2.50 17.02
CA SER A 13 20.32 2.15 17.20
C SER A 13 20.75 0.90 16.42
N LEU A 14 19.81 0.09 15.93
CA LEU A 14 20.10 -1.13 15.19
C LEU A 14 20.62 -0.85 13.76
N PRO A 15 21.36 -1.79 13.15
CA PRO A 15 21.71 -1.74 11.73
C PRO A 15 20.46 -1.62 10.84
N SER A 16 20.62 -0.99 9.65
CA SER A 16 19.49 -0.72 8.75
C SER A 16 18.68 -1.97 8.37
N VAL A 17 19.37 -3.10 8.14
CA VAL A 17 18.73 -4.39 7.78
C VAL A 17 17.84 -4.90 8.91
N SER A 18 18.30 -4.82 10.16
CA SER A 18 17.51 -5.23 11.32
C SER A 18 16.29 -4.33 11.53
N ARG A 19 16.43 -3.02 11.27
CA ARG A 19 15.30 -2.10 11.31
C ARG A 19 14.26 -2.39 10.22
N ALA A 20 14.71 -2.74 9.02
CA ALA A 20 13.82 -3.12 7.91
C ALA A 20 13.01 -4.39 8.27
N LEU A 21 13.67 -5.41 8.81
CA LEU A 21 13.01 -6.63 9.28
C LEU A 21 12.00 -6.35 10.40
N LEU A 22 12.34 -5.48 11.35
CA LEU A 22 11.41 -5.09 12.41
C LEU A 22 10.23 -4.28 11.87
N ALA A 23 10.44 -3.39 10.90
CA ALA A 23 9.38 -2.65 10.25
C ALA A 23 8.39 -3.59 9.54
N GLU A 24 8.89 -4.59 8.82
CA GLU A 24 8.06 -5.64 8.19
C GLU A 24 7.21 -6.37 9.22
N LYS A 25 7.82 -6.87 10.30
CA LYS A 25 7.11 -7.56 11.39
C LYS A 25 6.09 -6.69 12.10
N LEU A 26 6.40 -5.41 12.30
CA LEU A 26 5.46 -4.46 12.88
C LEU A 26 4.27 -4.27 11.95
N VAL A 27 4.49 -4.11 10.66
CA VAL A 27 3.42 -4.03 9.65
C VAL A 27 2.59 -5.31 9.60
N GLU A 28 3.19 -6.50 9.70
CA GLU A 28 2.47 -7.77 9.81
C GLU A 28 1.63 -7.86 11.11
N SER A 29 2.18 -7.36 12.22
CA SER A 29 1.51 -7.35 13.53
C SER A 29 0.37 -6.34 13.62
N LEU A 30 0.38 -5.33 12.74
CA LEU A 30 -0.83 -4.62 12.40
C LEU A 30 -1.68 -5.63 11.64
N GLU A 31 -2.35 -6.52 12.39
CA GLU A 31 -3.65 -7.00 11.98
C GLU A 31 -4.45 -5.73 11.79
N PHE A 32 -4.44 -5.22 10.57
CA PHE A 32 -5.54 -4.43 10.13
C PHE A 32 -6.70 -5.39 10.36
N ASP A 33 -7.50 -5.08 11.36
CA ASP A 33 -8.88 -5.47 11.42
C ASP A 33 -9.47 -4.85 10.15
N THR A 34 -9.14 -5.44 8.99
CA THR A 34 -9.62 -5.00 7.71
C THR A 34 -11.05 -5.39 7.83
N ASP A 35 -11.85 -4.39 8.23
CA ASP A 35 -13.27 -4.48 8.35
C ASP A 35 -13.72 -5.36 7.21
N SER A 36 -14.29 -6.51 7.55
CA SER A 36 -14.69 -7.50 6.56
C SER A 36 -15.54 -6.87 5.45
N THR A 37 -16.25 -5.78 5.78
CA THR A 37 -16.96 -4.89 4.86
C THR A 37 -16.04 -4.21 3.85
N ILE A 38 -14.90 -3.66 4.28
CA ILE A 38 -13.88 -3.07 3.41
C ILE A 38 -13.30 -4.16 2.49
N GLN A 39 -12.95 -5.33 3.02
CA GLN A 39 -12.44 -6.43 2.17
C GLN A 39 -13.45 -6.84 1.10
N VAL A 40 -14.71 -7.02 1.49
CA VAL A 40 -15.80 -7.34 0.55
C VAL A 40 -15.97 -6.23 -0.49
N ALA A 41 -15.91 -4.95 -0.08
CA ALA A 41 -16.01 -3.82 -1.00
C ALA A 41 -14.87 -3.81 -2.02
N TRP A 42 -13.62 -4.05 -1.58
CA TRP A 42 -12.46 -4.11 -2.47
C TRP A 42 -12.56 -5.27 -3.48
N VAL A 43 -12.92 -6.46 -3.02
CA VAL A 43 -13.11 -7.63 -3.89
C VAL A 43 -14.25 -7.39 -4.89
N THR A 44 -15.35 -6.78 -4.44
CA THR A 44 -16.49 -6.44 -5.29
C THR A 44 -16.09 -5.45 -6.39
N GLU A 45 -15.39 -4.38 -6.02
CA GLU A 45 -14.95 -3.36 -6.97
C GLU A 45 -13.90 -3.91 -7.96
N ALA A 46 -12.97 -4.74 -7.50
CA ALA A 46 -11.98 -5.37 -8.36
C ALA A 46 -12.64 -6.27 -9.42
N LYS A 47 -13.62 -7.10 -9.02
CA LYS A 47 -14.41 -7.93 -9.95
C LYS A 47 -15.18 -7.06 -10.95
N ARG A 48 -15.87 -6.02 -10.46
CA ARG A 48 -16.63 -5.10 -11.31
C ARG A 48 -15.75 -4.44 -12.37
N ARG A 49 -14.58 -3.89 -11.99
CA ARG A 49 -13.65 -3.24 -12.94
C ARG A 49 -13.12 -4.21 -13.99
N ARG A 50 -12.73 -5.42 -13.58
CA ARG A 50 -12.30 -6.48 -14.50
C ARG A 50 -13.38 -6.82 -15.51
N ASP A 51 -14.63 -6.97 -15.06
CA ASP A 51 -15.72 -7.41 -15.93
C ASP A 51 -16.12 -6.33 -16.94
N ILE A 52 -16.13 -5.05 -16.53
CA ILE A 52 -16.38 -3.90 -17.43
C ILE A 52 -15.29 -3.75 -18.49
N VAL A 53 -14.03 -4.08 -18.18
CA VAL A 53 -12.95 -4.14 -19.19
C VAL A 53 -13.15 -5.33 -20.12
N ARG A 54 -13.41 -6.53 -19.58
CA ARG A 54 -13.55 -7.76 -20.36
C ARG A 54 -14.76 -7.76 -21.28
N ASN A 55 -15.86 -7.17 -20.86
CA ASN A 55 -17.09 -7.09 -21.64
C ASN A 55 -17.11 -5.88 -22.61
N GLY A 56 -16.03 -5.09 -22.66
CA GLY A 56 -15.91 -3.95 -23.57
C GLY A 56 -16.78 -2.74 -23.20
N SER A 57 -17.36 -2.70 -21.99
CA SER A 57 -18.15 -1.55 -21.52
C SER A 57 -17.30 -0.30 -21.32
N ILE A 58 -15.98 -0.44 -21.19
CA ILE A 58 -15.03 0.67 -21.15
C ILE A 58 -13.82 0.39 -22.04
N THR A 59 -13.25 1.44 -22.61
CA THR A 59 -11.94 1.37 -23.29
C THR A 59 -10.84 1.66 -22.27
N PRO A 60 -9.98 0.68 -21.94
CA PRO A 60 -8.85 0.93 -21.04
C PRO A 60 -7.79 1.80 -21.73
N ILE A 61 -7.06 2.57 -20.94
CA ILE A 61 -5.85 3.26 -21.40
C ILE A 61 -4.62 2.39 -21.13
N PRO A 62 -3.54 2.49 -21.93
CA PRO A 62 -2.28 1.81 -21.63
C PRO A 62 -1.73 2.19 -20.25
N GLY A 63 -1.23 1.19 -19.51
CA GLY A 63 -0.77 1.39 -18.13
C GLY A 63 0.33 2.45 -17.99
N GLU A 64 1.27 2.49 -18.94
CA GLU A 64 2.34 3.49 -18.94
C GLU A 64 1.82 4.92 -19.11
N GLU A 65 0.81 5.12 -19.97
CA GLU A 65 0.17 6.41 -20.16
C GLU A 65 -0.58 6.85 -18.90
N ALA A 66 -1.31 5.93 -18.26
CA ALA A 66 -2.00 6.18 -17.01
C ALA A 66 -1.03 6.62 -15.90
N LEU A 67 0.07 5.88 -15.73
CA LEU A 67 1.08 6.19 -14.72
C LEU A 67 1.82 7.49 -15.03
N ALA A 68 2.09 7.78 -16.32
CA ALA A 68 2.67 9.06 -16.73
C ALA A 68 1.78 10.25 -16.33
N GLN A 69 0.47 10.14 -16.54
CA GLN A 69 -0.48 11.17 -16.12
C GLN A 69 -0.48 11.35 -14.60
N VAL A 70 -0.52 10.26 -13.82
CA VAL A 70 -0.46 10.34 -12.34
C VAL A 70 0.82 11.05 -11.87
N ARG A 71 1.98 10.70 -12.46
CA ARG A 71 3.27 11.33 -12.16
C ARG A 71 3.30 12.82 -12.50
N SER A 72 2.61 13.24 -13.58
CA SER A 72 2.50 14.65 -13.94
C SER A 72 1.63 15.48 -12.97
N LEU A 73 0.74 14.83 -12.21
CA LEU A 73 -0.22 15.51 -11.34
C LEU A 73 0.32 15.82 -9.93
N ARG A 74 1.47 15.29 -9.48
CA ARG A 74 1.98 15.58 -8.11
C ARG A 74 3.48 15.28 -7.89
N PRO A 75 4.22 16.15 -7.17
CA PRO A 75 5.60 15.88 -6.74
C PRO A 75 5.77 14.85 -5.61
N ILE A 76 4.70 14.47 -4.89
CA ILE A 76 4.78 13.73 -3.60
C ILE A 76 5.05 12.22 -3.75
N PHE A 77 4.88 11.64 -4.94
CA PHE A 77 5.00 10.19 -5.15
C PHE A 77 6.29 9.76 -5.85
N ARG A 78 7.33 10.60 -5.88
CA ARG A 78 8.58 10.29 -6.60
C ARG A 78 9.33 9.08 -6.01
N ASP A 79 9.08 8.72 -4.75
CA ASP A 79 9.91 7.76 -4.00
C ASP A 79 9.16 6.49 -3.51
N VAL A 80 7.96 6.18 -4.01
CA VAL A 80 7.13 5.05 -3.48
C VAL A 80 6.76 4.00 -4.54
N LEU A 81 7.28 4.09 -5.76
CA LEU A 81 7.19 3.02 -6.78
C LEU A 81 8.56 2.82 -7.43
#